data_AF-A0A356B3M7-F1
#
_entry.id   AF-A0A356B3M7-F1
#
_cell.length_a   1.000
_cell.length_b   1.000
_cell.length_c   1.000
_cell.angle_alpha   90.00
_cell.angle_beta   90.00
_cell.angle_gamma   90.00
#
_symmetry.space_group_name_H-M   'P 1'
#
loop_
_entity.id
_entity.type
_entity.pdbx_description
1 polymer ?
#
loop_
_entity_poly.entity_id
_entity_poly.type
_entity_poly.pdbx_seq_one_letter_code
_entity_poly.pdbx_strand_id
1 'polypeptide(L)'
;MAKTILPDLLSMPDCSSLSDNGKCKRLNVTKCRGEKCPFKKSNEEENVSRERSFLRIMSLDKSKQIHIAKKYFSGNMPWESFDKKSFNI
;
A
#
# COMPACT_ATOMS: atom_id res chain seq x y z
N MET A 1 -25.16 16.51 -24.17
CA MET A 1 -25.13 15.56 -23.04
C MET A 1 -23.84 14.75 -23.14
N ALA A 2 -22.80 15.06 -22.37
CA ALA A 2 -21.59 14.26 -22.39
C ALA A 2 -21.91 12.89 -21.79
N LYS A 3 -21.84 11.82 -22.60
CA LYS A 3 -21.84 10.45 -22.09
C LYS A 3 -20.58 10.30 -21.26
N THR A 4 -20.71 10.30 -19.93
CA THR A 4 -19.65 9.85 -19.04
C THR A 4 -19.44 8.38 -19.35
N ILE A 5 -18.45 8.08 -20.20
CA ILE A 5 -17.98 6.72 -20.41
C ILE A 5 -17.47 6.28 -19.04
N LEU A 6 -18.23 5.42 -18.36
CA LEU A 6 -17.73 4.72 -17.19
C LEU A 6 -16.40 4.10 -17.64
N PRO A 7 -15.26 4.38 -16.99
CA PRO A 7 -14.02 3.73 -17.36
C PRO A 7 -14.30 2.24 -17.36
N ASP A 8 -13.98 1.57 -18.47
CA ASP A 8 -14.09 0.13 -18.56
C ASP A 8 -13.13 -0.47 -17.52
N LEU A 9 -13.65 -0.71 -16.30
CA LEU A 9 -12.86 -1.11 -15.14
C LEU A 9 -12.20 -2.46 -15.37
N LEU A 10 -12.71 -3.28 -16.31
CA LEU A 10 -12.07 -4.53 -16.73
C LEU A 10 -10.76 -4.31 -17.50
N SER A 11 -10.56 -3.12 -18.09
CA SER A 11 -9.33 -2.75 -18.81
C SER A 11 -8.28 -2.07 -17.92
N MET A 12 -8.57 -1.88 -16.63
CA MET A 12 -7.69 -1.18 -15.70
C MET A 12 -6.65 -2.10 -15.07
N PRO A 13 -5.47 -1.58 -14.70
CA PRO A 13 -4.42 -2.41 -14.13
C PRO A 13 -4.81 -2.93 -12.75
N ASP A 14 -4.40 -4.16 -12.44
CA ASP A 14 -4.45 -4.68 -11.07
C ASP A 14 -3.47 -3.89 -10.19
N CYS A 15 -4.00 -2.88 -9.50
CA CYS A 15 -3.24 -1.94 -8.72
C CYS A 15 -4.00 -1.56 -7.46
N SER A 16 -3.41 -1.83 -6.30
CA SER A 16 -3.96 -1.51 -4.96
C SER A 16 -4.32 -0.03 -4.76
N SER A 17 -3.72 0.85 -5.57
CA SER A 17 -3.93 2.29 -5.53
C SER A 17 -4.86 2.82 -6.62
N LEU A 18 -5.50 1.95 -7.39
CA LEU A 18 -6.60 2.35 -8.25
C LEU A 18 -7.83 2.66 -7.39
N SER A 19 -8.60 3.66 -7.81
CA SER A 19 -9.90 3.99 -7.21
C SER A 19 -11.01 3.66 -8.18
N ASP A 20 -12.23 3.56 -7.65
CA ASP A 20 -13.42 3.15 -8.42
C ASP A 20 -13.78 4.13 -9.54
N ASN A 21 -13.26 5.37 -9.49
CA ASN A 21 -13.40 6.37 -10.56
C ASN A 21 -12.22 6.39 -11.55
N GLY A 22 -11.31 5.42 -11.50
CA GLY A 22 -10.16 5.30 -12.40
C GLY A 22 -8.97 6.22 -12.07
N LYS A 23 -8.98 6.93 -10.93
CA LYS A 23 -7.86 7.76 -10.47
C LYS A 23 -6.87 6.97 -9.62
N CYS A 24 -5.65 7.51 -9.50
CA CYS A 24 -4.62 6.96 -8.61
C CYS A 24 -4.74 7.58 -7.22
N LYS A 25 -4.72 6.74 -6.17
CA LYS A 25 -4.68 7.15 -4.76
C LYS A 25 -3.27 7.54 -4.28
N ARG A 26 -2.22 7.07 -4.98
CA ARG A 26 -0.80 7.35 -4.64
C ARG A 26 -0.25 8.61 -5.29
N LEU A 27 -0.64 8.88 -6.53
CA LEU A 27 -0.10 9.96 -7.34
C LEU A 27 -1.17 11.00 -7.58
N ASN A 28 -0.80 12.29 -7.52
CA ASN A 28 -1.69 13.37 -7.93
C ASN A 28 -1.74 13.48 -9.46
N VAL A 29 -2.50 12.58 -10.10
CA VAL A 29 -2.71 12.52 -11.55
C VAL A 29 -4.19 12.44 -11.87
N THR A 30 -4.59 13.02 -13.00
CA THR A 30 -6.00 13.08 -13.43
C THR A 30 -6.58 11.72 -13.84
N LYS A 31 -5.74 10.79 -14.30
CA LYS A 31 -6.10 9.41 -14.69
C LYS A 31 -4.95 8.43 -14.36
N CYS A 32 -5.28 7.17 -14.07
CA CYS A 32 -4.30 6.10 -13.90
C CYS A 32 -3.41 5.94 -15.15
N ARG A 33 -2.10 5.71 -14.94
CA ARG A 33 -1.09 5.54 -15.99
C ARG A 33 -1.02 4.11 -16.57
N GLY A 34 -1.86 3.19 -16.07
CA GLY A 34 -1.96 1.83 -16.59
C GLY A 34 -0.78 0.93 -16.21
N GLU A 35 -0.60 -0.15 -16.97
CA GLU A 35 0.35 -1.24 -16.74
C GLU A 35 1.81 -0.79 -16.63
N LYS A 36 2.22 0.24 -17.37
CA LYS A 36 3.60 0.75 -17.37
C LYS A 36 3.91 1.73 -16.24
N CYS A 37 3.00 1.89 -15.27
CA CYS A 37 3.20 2.79 -14.15
C CYS A 37 4.31 2.25 -13.21
N PRO A 38 5.41 2.99 -12.96
CA PRO A 38 6.49 2.51 -12.09
C PRO A 38 6.09 2.43 -10.60
N PHE A 39 4.91 2.96 -10.25
CA PHE A 39 4.34 2.90 -8.91
C PHE A 39 3.22 1.85 -8.78
N LYS A 40 2.96 1.07 -9.84
CA LYS A 40 1.99 -0.02 -9.82
C LYS A 40 2.45 -1.06 -8.79
N LYS A 41 1.52 -1.48 -7.93
CA LYS A 41 1.65 -2.67 -7.10
C LYS A 41 0.29 -3.32 -6.91
N SER A 42 0.22 -4.65 -6.98
CA SER A 42 -0.98 -5.40 -6.59
C SER A 42 -1.23 -5.28 -5.07
N ASN A 43 -2.35 -5.81 -4.58
CA ASN A 43 -2.61 -5.85 -3.14
C ASN A 43 -1.65 -6.81 -2.42
N GLU A 44 -1.31 -7.93 -3.06
CA GLU A 44 -0.37 -8.94 -2.56
C GLU A 44 1.03 -8.35 -2.41
N GLU A 45 1.52 -7.66 -3.44
CA GLU A 45 2.84 -6.99 -3.39
C GLU A 45 2.89 -5.91 -2.30
N GLU A 46 1.79 -5.19 -2.09
CA GLU A 46 1.71 -4.18 -1.04
C GLU A 46 1.72 -4.81 0.35
N ASN A 47 1.00 -5.92 0.53
CA ASN A 47 1.01 -6.69 1.78
C ASN A 47 2.42 -7.19 2.07
N VAL A 48 3.07 -7.90 1.14
CA VAL A 48 4.46 -8.37 1.33
C VAL A 48 5.42 -7.22 1.66
N SER A 49 5.28 -6.07 0.98
CA SER A 49 6.09 -4.88 1.27
C SER A 49 5.86 -4.34 2.69
N ARG A 50 4.61 -4.35 3.17
CA ARG A 50 4.24 -3.93 4.53
C ARG A 50 4.80 -4.87 5.57
N GLU A 51 4.65 -6.17 5.36
CA GLU A 51 5.16 -7.21 6.25
C GLU A 51 6.67 -7.12 6.44
N ARG A 52 7.43 -6.99 5.35
CA ARG A 52 8.89 -6.76 5.39
C ARG A 52 9.26 -5.51 6.18
N SER A 53 8.48 -4.44 6.02
CA SER A 53 8.69 -3.19 6.77
C SER A 53 8.44 -3.41 8.27
N PHE A 54 7.39 -4.15 8.64
CA PHE A 54 7.09 -4.48 10.03
C PHE A 54 8.18 -5.35 10.66
N LEU A 55 8.66 -6.39 9.97
CA LEU A 55 9.78 -7.21 10.43
C LEU A 55 11.04 -6.35 10.68
N ARG A 56 11.32 -5.39 9.79
CA ARG A 56 12.45 -4.47 9.97
C ARG A 56 12.25 -3.53 11.17
N ILE A 57 11.03 -3.03 11.40
CA ILE A 57 10.74 -2.20 12.57
C ILE A 57 10.87 -3.02 13.86
N MET A 58 10.38 -4.25 13.88
CA MET A 58 10.50 -5.17 15.01
C MET A 58 11.95 -5.50 15.37
N SER A 59 12.88 -5.42 14.42
CA SER A 59 14.31 -5.64 14.67
C SER A 59 15.02 -4.43 15.30
N LEU A 60 14.35 -3.29 15.44
CA LEU A 60 14.91 -2.11 16.09
C LEU A 60 14.69 -2.17 17.61
N ASP A 61 15.47 -1.39 18.36
CA ASP A 61 15.25 -1.19 19.79
C ASP A 61 13.88 -0.57 20.08
N LYS A 62 13.36 -0.80 21.30
CA LYS A 62 12.00 -0.40 21.67
C LYS A 62 11.79 1.11 21.62
N SER A 63 12.82 1.90 21.91
CA SER A 63 12.75 3.37 21.85
C SER A 63 12.49 3.85 20.42
N LYS A 64 13.23 3.30 19.44
CA LYS A 64 12.98 3.57 18.01
C LYS A 64 11.59 3.13 17.57
N GLN A 65 11.13 1.95 18.00
CA GLN A 65 9.77 1.49 17.68
C GLN A 65 8.70 2.45 18.21
N ILE A 66 8.81 2.90 19.46
CA ILE A 66 7.89 3.89 20.06
C ILE A 66 7.93 5.22 19.28
N HIS A 67 9.11 5.68 18.87
CA HIS A 67 9.24 6.89 18.07
C HIS A 67 8.50 6.76 16.72
N ILE A 68 8.70 5.64 16.02
CA ILE A 68 8.02 5.34 14.74
C ILE A 68 6.50 5.29 14.93
N ALA A 69 6.04 4.62 15.99
CA ALA A 69 4.62 4.50 16.32
C ALA A 69 3.96 5.87 16.53
N LYS A 70 4.59 6.74 17.33
CA LYS A 70 4.10 8.11 17.56
C LYS A 70 4.07 8.94 16.29
N LYS A 71 5.09 8.79 15.43
CA LYS A 71 5.24 9.60 14.21
C LYS A 71 4.25 9.21 13.10
N TYR A 72 4.01 7.92 12.90
CA TYR A 72 3.30 7.42 11.72
C TYR A 72 2.01 6.64 12.02
N PHE A 73 1.80 6.20 13.26
CA PHE A 73 0.72 5.28 13.62
C PHE A 73 -0.09 5.75 14.85
N SER A 74 -0.07 7.06 15.13
CA SER A 74 -0.79 7.67 16.27
C SER A 74 -0.47 7.00 17.62
N GLY A 75 0.76 6.51 17.77
CA GLY A 75 1.23 5.82 18.97
C GLY A 75 1.01 4.30 18.99
N ASN A 76 0.25 3.74 18.04
CA ASN A 76 0.01 2.30 17.94
C ASN A 76 1.21 1.58 17.29
N MET A 77 1.46 0.34 17.71
CA MET A 77 2.51 -0.52 17.13
C MET A 77 1.86 -1.69 16.35
N PRO A 78 1.36 -1.46 15.12
CA PRO A 78 0.63 -2.48 14.36
C PRO A 78 1.46 -3.74 14.04
N TRP A 79 2.78 -3.66 14.16
CA TRP A 79 3.68 -4.81 13.99
C TRP A 79 3.75 -5.72 15.23
N GLU A 80 3.17 -5.36 16.38
CA GLU A 80 3.14 -6.25 17.55
C GLU A 80 2.17 -7.42 17.39
N SER A 81 1.06 -7.21 16.69
CA SER A 81 0.09 -8.26 16.33
C SER A 81 0.52 -9.06 15.09
N PHE A 82 1.68 -8.74 14.51
CA PHE A 82 2.15 -9.41 13.30
C PHE A 82 2.85 -10.72 13.66
N ASP A 83 2.27 -11.86 13.24
CA ASP A 83 2.88 -13.17 13.47
C ASP A 83 4.05 -13.38 12.49
N LYS A 84 5.24 -13.60 13.05
CA LYS A 84 6.47 -13.84 12.28
C LYS A 84 6.45 -15.18 11.53
N LYS A 85 5.55 -16.10 11.88
CA LYS A 85 5.48 -17.46 11.29
C LYS A 85 5.07 -17.50 9.82
N SER A 86 4.56 -16.40 9.27
CA SER A 86 4.15 -16.32 7.86
C SER A 86 5.32 -16.25 6.87
N PHE A 87 6.57 -16.13 7.33
CA PHE A 87 7.77 -16.13 6.49
C PHE A 87 8.82 -17.11 7.05
N ASN A 88 8.92 -18.29 6.43
CA ASN A 88 10.18 -19.03 6.43
C ASN A 88 11.16 -18.24 5.54
N ILE A 89 12.15 -17.59 6.16
CA ILE A 89 13.37 -17.14 5.46
C ILE A 89 14.35 -18.30 5.50
#